data_AF-A0A1G4IS93-F1
#
_entry.id   AF-A0A1G4IS93-F1
#
_cell.length_a   1.000
_cell.length_b   1.000
_cell.length_c   1.000
_cell.angle_alpha   90.00
_cell.angle_beta   90.00
_cell.angle_gamma   90.00
#
_symmetry.space_group_name_H-M   'P 1'
#
loop_
_entity.id
_entity.type
_entity.pdbx_description
1 polymer ?
#
loop_
_entity_poly.entity_id
_entity_poly.type
_entity_poly.pdbx_seq_one_letter_code
_entity_poly.pdbx_strand_id
1 'polypeptide(L)'
;MAPRNQSESVGQSVDPFGIDRLSVDYDYLLFKIHDVVSSIQLKTIEICEQQNNLVEKGIIEQVIDSNLQNLQELLKKCEELETHFDMLDQIDVIVDSFRPRLEKVIQGHVASKK
;
A
#
# COMPACT_ATOMS: atom_id res chain seq x y z
N MET A 1 -81.56 54.66 10.84
CA MET A 1 -80.72 55.26 11.91
C MET A 1 -80.09 54.11 12.69
N ALA A 2 -78.77 53.99 12.65
CA ALA A 2 -77.96 52.92 13.29
C ALA A 2 -78.11 52.95 14.84
N PRO A 3 -77.66 51.95 15.64
CA PRO A 3 -76.49 51.08 15.39
C PRO A 3 -76.54 49.62 15.93
N ARG A 4 -75.64 48.75 15.45
CA ARG A 4 -75.02 47.70 16.29
C ARG A 4 -73.54 47.59 15.97
N ASN A 5 -72.78 48.05 16.94
CA ASN A 5 -71.36 47.75 17.15
C ASN A 5 -71.23 46.24 17.40
N GLN A 6 -70.42 45.55 16.61
CA GLN A 6 -69.75 44.32 17.02
C GLN A 6 -68.27 44.58 16.75
N SER A 7 -67.55 45.23 17.68
CA SER A 7 -66.73 44.54 18.69
C SER A 7 -65.96 43.36 18.12
N GLU A 8 -64.74 43.66 17.65
CA GLU A 8 -63.50 42.93 17.92
C GLU A 8 -63.69 41.48 18.42
N SER A 9 -63.52 40.51 17.52
CA SER A 9 -63.06 39.17 17.93
C SER A 9 -61.54 39.13 17.84
N VAL A 10 -60.95 39.53 18.96
CA VAL A 10 -59.57 39.31 19.41
C VAL A 10 -59.05 37.96 18.92
N GLY A 11 -57.88 37.98 18.28
CA GLY A 11 -57.15 36.76 17.93
C GLY A 11 -56.72 36.00 19.18
N GLN A 12 -56.98 34.69 19.21
CA GLN A 12 -56.35 33.71 20.10
C GLN A 12 -56.85 32.31 19.69
N SER A 13 -56.23 31.75 18.66
CA SER A 13 -56.29 30.30 18.41
C SER A 13 -54.94 29.77 17.91
N VAL A 14 -53.84 30.43 18.26
CA VAL A 14 -52.52 30.01 17.81
C VAL A 14 -51.86 29.27 18.96
N ASP A 15 -52.11 27.97 19.01
CA ASP A 15 -51.35 26.96 19.77
C ASP A 15 -51.07 27.29 21.26
N PRO A 16 -52.10 27.26 22.13
CA PRO A 16 -51.96 27.56 23.56
C PRO A 16 -51.08 26.55 24.33
N PHE A 17 -50.81 25.38 23.73
CA PHE A 17 -49.96 24.34 24.33
C PHE A 17 -48.56 24.26 23.69
N GLY A 18 -48.28 25.05 22.64
CA GLY A 18 -46.99 25.05 21.95
C GLY A 18 -46.69 23.76 21.18
N ILE A 19 -47.69 22.93 20.90
CA ILE A 19 -47.53 21.60 20.29
C ILE A 19 -47.18 21.71 18.80
N ASP A 20 -47.76 22.66 18.09
CA ASP A 20 -47.46 22.88 16.67
C ASP A 20 -46.02 23.37 16.53
N ARG A 21 -45.59 24.29 17.42
CA ARG A 21 -44.21 24.76 17.46
C ARG A 21 -43.23 23.64 17.83
N LEU A 22 -43.57 22.84 18.84
CA LEU A 22 -42.73 21.71 19.27
C LEU A 22 -42.55 20.67 18.16
N SER A 23 -43.61 20.40 17.38
CA SER A 23 -43.56 19.46 16.26
C SER A 23 -42.60 19.94 15.18
N VAL A 24 -42.68 21.23 14.81
CA VAL A 24 -41.77 21.86 13.85
C VAL A 24 -40.32 21.83 14.34
N ASP A 25 -40.09 22.15 15.61
CA ASP A 25 -38.76 22.12 16.23
C ASP A 25 -38.19 20.69 16.24
N TYR A 26 -39.03 19.67 16.46
CA TYR A 26 -38.66 18.26 16.40
C TYR A 26 -38.29 17.80 14.99
N ASP A 27 -39.08 18.17 13.98
CA ASP A 27 -38.79 17.86 12.58
C ASP A 27 -37.47 18.49 12.13
N TYR A 28 -37.21 19.72 12.56
CA TYR A 28 -35.95 20.40 12.29
C TYR A 28 -34.76 19.72 12.99
N LEU A 29 -34.95 19.25 14.22
CA LEU A 29 -33.92 18.50 14.94
C LEU A 29 -33.61 17.17 14.25
N LEU A 30 -34.63 16.43 13.81
CA LEU A 30 -34.46 15.18 13.07
C LEU A 30 -33.73 15.41 11.74
N PHE A 31 -34.08 16.48 11.02
CA PHE A 31 -33.38 16.87 9.81
C PHE A 31 -31.90 17.16 10.07
N LYS A 32 -31.57 17.92 11.12
CA LYS A 32 -30.17 18.19 11.49
C LYS A 32 -29.41 16.93 11.89
N ILE A 33 -30.03 16.04 12.66
CA ILE A 33 -29.41 14.78 13.06
C ILE A 33 -29.11 13.94 11.81
N HIS A 34 -30.07 13.85 10.89
CA HIS A 34 -29.88 13.14 9.63
C HIS A 34 -28.70 13.72 8.84
N ASP A 35 -28.65 15.04 8.65
CA ASP A 35 -27.60 15.72 7.90
C ASP A 35 -26.21 15.46 8.50
N VAL A 36 -26.07 15.53 9.83
CA VAL A 36 -24.82 15.23 10.54
C VAL A 36 -24.43 13.77 10.36
N VAL A 37 -25.36 12.83 10.50
CA VAL A 37 -25.10 11.40 10.31
C VAL A 37 -24.66 11.10 8.87
N SER A 38 -25.34 11.69 7.88
CA SER A 38 -24.94 11.57 6.46
C SER A 38 -23.54 12.13 6.21
N SER A 39 -23.20 13.27 6.82
CA SER A 39 -21.86 13.85 6.72
C SER A 39 -20.79 12.95 7.33
N ILE A 40 -21.06 12.35 8.50
CA ILE A 40 -20.16 11.38 9.14
C ILE A 40 -19.96 10.16 8.24
N GLN A 41 -21.04 9.64 7.66
CA GLN A 41 -20.97 8.51 6.73
C GLN A 41 -20.06 8.81 5.54
N LEU A 42 -20.27 9.95 4.87
CA LEU A 42 -19.46 10.37 3.72
C LEU A 42 -17.97 10.47 4.08
N LYS A 43 -17.66 11.14 5.19
CA LYS A 43 -16.27 11.25 5.68
C LYS A 43 -15.66 9.91 6.03
N THR A 44 -16.44 9.00 6.61
CA THR A 44 -15.96 7.67 6.98
C THR A 44 -15.60 6.85 5.75
N ILE A 45 -16.44 6.90 4.70
CA ILE A 45 -16.16 6.23 3.42
C ILE A 45 -14.88 6.79 2.81
N GLU A 46 -14.75 8.11 2.73
CA GLU A 46 -13.57 8.77 2.17
C GLU A 46 -12.27 8.36 2.90
N ILE A 47 -12.28 8.35 4.24
CA ILE A 47 -11.12 7.95 5.06
C ILE A 47 -10.75 6.48 4.80
N CYS A 48 -11.74 5.59 4.73
CA CYS A 48 -11.50 4.17 4.45
C CYS A 48 -10.89 3.96 3.06
N GLU A 49 -11.40 4.65 2.04
CA GLU A 49 -10.86 4.56 0.67
C GLU A 49 -9.44 5.12 0.55
N GLN A 50 -9.14 6.22 1.25
CA GLN A 50 -7.80 6.80 1.32
C GLN A 50 -6.82 5.85 2.01
N GLN A 51 -7.20 5.26 3.14
CA GLN A 51 -6.38 4.25 3.82
C GLN A 51 -6.14 3.02 2.95
N ASN A 52 -7.16 2.51 2.27
CA ASN A 52 -7.00 1.35 1.40
C ASN A 52 -5.99 1.64 0.27
N ASN A 53 -6.11 2.81 -0.38
CA ASN A 53 -5.16 3.22 -1.42
C ASN A 53 -3.73 3.37 -0.88
N LEU A 54 -3.54 3.94 0.30
CA LEU A 54 -2.21 4.09 0.92
C LEU A 54 -1.57 2.73 1.20
N VAL A 55 -2.34 1.77 1.69
CA VAL A 55 -1.85 0.41 1.98
C VAL A 55 -1.52 -0.33 0.70
N GLU A 56 -2.44 -0.36 -0.27
CA GLU A 56 -2.25 -1.08 -1.54
C GLU A 56 -1.10 -0.49 -2.37
N LYS A 57 -1.13 0.81 -2.63
CA LYS A 57 -0.18 1.46 -3.55
C LYS A 57 1.10 1.94 -2.89
N GLY A 58 1.00 2.37 -1.62
CA GLY A 58 2.13 2.97 -0.93
C GLY A 58 3.05 1.95 -0.29
N ILE A 59 2.48 0.97 0.41
CA ILE A 59 3.26 0.07 1.27
C ILE A 59 3.50 -1.27 0.58
N ILE A 60 2.45 -1.90 0.06
CA ILE A 60 2.54 -3.25 -0.48
C ILE A 60 3.36 -3.26 -1.77
N GLU A 61 3.05 -2.39 -2.72
CA GLU A 61 3.74 -2.33 -4.01
C GLU A 61 5.24 -2.04 -3.86
N GLN A 62 5.61 -1.02 -3.07
CA GLN A 62 7.01 -0.67 -2.84
C GLN A 62 7.83 -1.78 -2.15
N VAL A 63 7.23 -2.47 -1.18
CA VAL A 63 7.90 -3.58 -0.48
C VAL A 63 8.10 -4.76 -1.42
N ILE A 64 7.10 -5.08 -2.26
CA ILE A 64 7.22 -6.15 -3.24
C ILE A 64 8.31 -5.82 -4.26
N ASP A 65 8.32 -4.61 -4.81
CA ASP A 65 9.30 -4.18 -5.80
C ASP A 65 10.73 -4.19 -5.25
N SER A 66 10.91 -3.70 -4.01
CA SER A 66 12.22 -3.74 -3.34
C SER A 66 12.69 -5.17 -3.11
N ASN A 67 11.81 -6.07 -2.67
CA ASN A 67 12.16 -7.49 -2.50
C ASN A 67 12.49 -8.15 -3.83
N LEU A 68 11.77 -7.81 -4.91
CA LEU A 68 12.04 -8.34 -6.24
C LEU A 68 13.42 -7.91 -6.74
N GLN A 69 13.79 -6.63 -6.56
CA GLN A 69 15.13 -6.14 -6.90
C GLN A 69 16.22 -6.88 -6.10
N ASN A 70 16.04 -7.04 -4.79
CA ASN A 70 17.01 -7.75 -3.95
C ASN A 70 17.20 -9.21 -4.38
N LEU A 71 16.12 -9.88 -4.78
CA LEU A 71 16.18 -11.25 -5.29
C LEU A 71 16.89 -11.32 -6.65
N GLN A 72 16.66 -10.37 -7.55
CA GLN A 72 17.37 -10.30 -8.83
C GLN A 72 18.87 -10.06 -8.63
N GLU A 73 19.26 -9.18 -7.70
CA GLU A 73 20.68 -8.98 -7.36
C GLU A 73 21.31 -10.24 -6.79
N LEU A 74 20.61 -10.96 -5.93
CA LEU A 74 21.08 -12.23 -5.38
C LEU A 74 21.28 -13.27 -6.48
N LEU A 75 20.33 -13.38 -7.41
CA LEU A 75 20.41 -14.31 -8.54
C LEU A 75 21.65 -14.01 -9.40
N LYS A 76 21.90 -12.74 -9.70
CA LYS A 76 23.09 -12.31 -10.44
C LYS A 76 24.39 -12.68 -9.73
N LYS A 77 24.44 -12.54 -8.41
CA LYS A 77 25.60 -12.96 -7.60
C LYS A 77 25.81 -14.48 -7.65
N CYS A 78 24.72 -15.26 -7.68
CA CYS A 78 24.81 -16.71 -7.85
C CYS A 78 25.35 -17.08 -9.24
N GLU A 79 24.90 -16.42 -10.30
CA GLU A 79 25.42 -16.64 -11.66
C GLU A 79 26.91 -16.28 -11.78
N GLU A 80 27.33 -15.17 -11.15
CA GLU A 80 28.74 -14.79 -11.09
C GLU A 80 29.58 -15.82 -10.31
N LEU A 81 29.03 -16.32 -9.20
CA LEU A 81 29.67 -17.39 -8.42
C LEU A 81 29.81 -18.70 -9.23
N GLU A 82 28.78 -19.08 -9.98
CA GLU A 82 28.83 -20.24 -10.88
C GLU A 82 29.93 -20.08 -11.94
N THR A 83 30.03 -18.90 -12.54
CA THR A 83 31.11 -18.56 -13.49
C THR A 83 32.50 -18.70 -12.85
N HIS A 84 32.64 -18.32 -11.58
CA HIS A 84 33.91 -18.52 -10.86
C HIS A 84 34.24 -19.99 -10.64
N PHE A 85 33.26 -20.84 -10.37
CA PHE A 85 33.47 -22.29 -10.29
C PHE A 85 33.88 -22.88 -11.64
N ASP A 86 33.24 -22.48 -12.74
CA ASP A 86 33.64 -22.91 -14.09
C ASP A 86 35.10 -22.54 -14.42
N MET A 87 35.55 -21.37 -13.97
CA MET A 87 36.94 -20.95 -14.15
C MET A 87 37.91 -21.79 -13.29
N LEU A 88 37.52 -22.17 -12.08
CA LEU A 88 38.33 -23.04 -11.23
C LEU A 88 38.49 -24.43 -11.86
N ASP A 89 37.42 -24.99 -12.42
CA ASP A 89 37.48 -26.28 -13.12
C ASP A 89 38.42 -26.22 -14.33
N GLN A 90 38.41 -25.11 -15.08
CA GLN A 90 39.36 -24.90 -16.18
C GLN A 90 40.81 -24.83 -15.69
N ILE A 91 41.06 -24.20 -14.54
CA ILE A 91 42.40 -24.16 -13.94
C ILE A 91 42.86 -25.57 -13.58
N ASP A 92 41.99 -26.41 -13.04
CA ASP A 92 42.32 -27.78 -12.67
C ASP A 92 42.74 -28.61 -13.90
N VAL A 93 41.99 -28.48 -15.00
CA VAL A 93 42.35 -29.08 -16.30
C VAL A 93 43.73 -28.61 -16.79
N ILE A 94 44.06 -27.33 -16.62
CA ILE A 94 45.37 -26.80 -16.98
C ILE A 94 46.45 -27.44 -16.12
N VAL A 95 46.27 -27.49 -14.80
CA VAL A 95 47.22 -28.06 -13.85
C VAL A 95 47.49 -29.54 -14.16
N ASP A 96 46.43 -30.32 -14.39
CA ASP A 96 46.52 -31.72 -14.76
C ASP A 96 47.28 -31.94 -16.07
N SER A 97 47.11 -31.05 -17.05
CA SER A 97 47.88 -31.11 -18.30
C SER A 97 49.34 -30.68 -18.14
N PHE A 98 49.62 -29.78 -17.19
CA PHE A 98 50.94 -29.18 -17.02
C PHE A 98 51.90 -30.10 -16.25
N ARG A 99 51.38 -30.83 -15.26
CA ARG A 99 52.14 -31.78 -14.45
C ARG A 99 52.93 -32.83 -15.26
N PRO A 100 52.32 -33.59 -16.20
CA PRO A 100 53.04 -34.57 -17.01
C PRO A 100 54.02 -33.91 -17.99
N ARG A 101 53.73 -32.67 -18.46
CA ARG A 101 54.65 -31.91 -19.32
C ARG A 101 55.92 -31.54 -18.56
N LEU A 102 55.78 -31.08 -17.33
CA LEU A 102 56.90 -30.74 -16.46
C LEU A 102 57.75 -31.98 -16.14
N GLU A 103 57.10 -33.09 -15.83
CA GLU A 103 57.78 -34.36 -15.53
C GLU A 103 58.58 -34.89 -16.73
N LYS A 104 58.03 -34.76 -17.95
CA LYS A 104 58.75 -35.08 -19.19
C LYS A 104 60.00 -34.22 -19.40
N VAL A 105 59.94 -32.92 -19.08
CA VAL A 105 61.09 -32.01 -19.17
C VAL A 105 62.16 -32.38 -18.13
N ILE A 106 61.76 -32.67 -16.90
CA ILE A 106 62.67 -33.08 -15.82
C ILE A 106 63.39 -34.38 -16.21
N GLN A 107 62.65 -35.40 -16.67
CA GLN A 107 63.23 -36.66 -17.12
C GLN A 107 64.20 -36.47 -18.29
N GLY A 108 63.85 -35.63 -19.27
CA GLY A 108 64.73 -35.30 -20.40
C GLY A 108 66.05 -34.65 -19.95
N HIS A 109 65.98 -33.69 -19.01
CA HIS A 109 67.18 -33.03 -18.48
C HIS A 109 68.07 -33.97 -17.65
N VAL A 110 67.47 -34.88 -16.87
CA VAL A 110 68.21 -35.91 -16.12
C VAL A 110 68.89 -36.89 -17.08
N ALA A 111 68.23 -37.28 -18.17
CA ALA A 111 68.79 -38.16 -19.19
C ALA A 111 69.95 -37.51 -19.97
N SER A 112 69.90 -36.21 -20.23
CA SER A 112 70.98 -35.47 -20.91
C SER A 112 72.22 -35.20 -20.05
N LYS A 113 72.17 -35.45 -18.73
CA LYS A 113 73.31 -35.30 -17.80
C LYS A 113 74.08 -36.60 -17.53
N LYS A 114 73.69 -37.71 -18.17
CA LYS A 114 74.31 -39.04 -18.05
C LYS A 114 75.09 -39.37 -19.32
#